data_AF-A0A7C0UUQ7-F1
#
_entry.id   AF-A0A7C0UUQ7-F1
#
_cell.length_a   1.000
_cell.length_b   1.000
_cell.length_c   1.000
_cell.angle_alpha   90.00
_cell.angle_beta   90.00
_cell.angle_gamma   90.00
#
_symmetry.space_group_name_H-M   'P 1'
#
loop_
_entity.id
_entity.type
_entity.pdbx_description
1 polymer ?
#
loop_
_entity_poly.entity_id
_entity_poly.type
_entity_poly.pdbx_seq_one_letter_code
_entity_poly.pdbx_strand_id
1 'polypeptide(L)'
;MPRLIDKRVLFFSGKGGVGKSTLTWAAGLCAAGLGKRVLIMEVFPSPYPKLFGIDELTYKPKKATDNLWAMRLDPYDALEEYLTRMLKFKPMIKMFLRNKVFRSLADVAPAWRELITVGKVWYAESAPHRHPFDIFIVDVPATGHGISLFRVPKAVLKTLGLSP
;
A
#
# COMPACT_ATOMS: atom_id res chain seq x y z
N MET A 1 -24.03 3.76 -14.86
CA MET A 1 -23.14 2.71 -14.30
C MET A 1 -22.05 3.38 -13.48
N PRO A 2 -21.73 2.93 -12.26
CA PRO A 2 -20.61 3.47 -11.51
C PRO A 2 -19.29 3.13 -12.23
N ARG A 3 -18.43 4.13 -12.46
CA ARG A 3 -17.11 3.92 -13.05
C ARG A 3 -16.16 3.37 -11.98
N LEU A 4 -15.15 2.59 -12.37
CA LEU A 4 -14.15 2.06 -11.42
C LEU A 4 -13.47 3.18 -10.62
N ILE A 5 -13.23 4.31 -11.26
CA ILE A 5 -12.64 5.52 -10.66
C ILE A 5 -13.52 6.22 -9.62
N ASP A 6 -14.79 5.83 -9.48
CA ASP A 6 -15.70 6.37 -8.46
C ASP A 6 -15.51 5.63 -7.12
N LYS A 7 -14.71 4.54 -7.09
CA LYS A 7 -14.31 3.85 -5.87
C LYS A 7 -13.21 4.60 -5.14
N ARG A 8 -13.19 4.53 -3.82
CA ARG A 8 -12.12 5.13 -2.99
C ARG A 8 -10.83 4.33 -3.00
N VAL A 9 -10.91 3.01 -3.19
CA VAL A 9 -9.73 2.13 -3.25
C VAL A 9 -9.85 1.20 -4.44
N LEU A 10 -8.79 1.10 -5.24
CA LEU A 10 -8.65 0.15 -6.34
C LEU A 10 -7.39 -0.67 -6.17
N PHE A 11 -7.53 -1.99 -6.14
CA PHE A 11 -6.39 -2.91 -6.13
C PHE A 11 -6.20 -3.52 -7.51
N PHE A 12 -5.00 -3.43 -8.05
CA PHE A 12 -4.61 -4.13 -9.27
C PHE A 12 -3.80 -5.39 -8.90
N SER A 13 -4.33 -6.57 -9.26
CA SER A 13 -3.67 -7.86 -9.08
C SER A 13 -3.78 -8.71 -10.35
N GLY A 14 -3.01 -9.79 -10.44
CA GLY A 14 -2.84 -10.60 -11.66
C GLY A 14 -1.55 -11.40 -11.64
N LYS A 15 -1.25 -12.15 -12.69
CA LYS A 15 0.03 -12.88 -12.81
C LYS A 15 1.22 -11.93 -12.95
N GLY A 16 2.45 -12.43 -12.80
CA GLY A 16 3.65 -11.65 -13.15
C GLY A 16 3.63 -11.27 -14.64
N GLY A 17 4.09 -10.06 -14.98
CA GLY A 17 4.24 -9.64 -16.39
C GLY A 17 2.97 -9.23 -17.14
N VAL A 18 1.75 -9.35 -16.57
CA VAL A 18 0.49 -9.02 -17.29
C VAL A 18 0.17 -7.52 -17.40
N GLY A 19 1.11 -6.63 -17.06
CA GLY A 19 0.89 -5.17 -17.17
C GLY A 19 0.11 -4.52 -16.01
N LYS A 20 0.07 -5.13 -14.81
CA LYS A 20 -0.60 -4.55 -13.63
C LYS A 20 -0.13 -3.13 -13.33
N SER A 21 1.17 -2.94 -13.19
CA SER A 21 1.77 -1.63 -12.93
C SER A 21 1.42 -0.62 -14.02
N THR A 22 1.40 -1.04 -15.29
CA THR A 22 0.92 -0.21 -16.41
C THR A 22 -0.51 0.25 -16.19
N LEU A 23 -1.41 -0.68 -15.85
CA LEU A 23 -2.83 -0.38 -15.61
C LEU A 23 -3.03 0.49 -14.36
N THR A 24 -2.27 0.26 -13.29
CA THR A 24 -2.27 1.08 -12.08
C THR A 24 -1.97 2.54 -12.41
N TRP A 25 -0.88 2.80 -13.15
CA TRP A 25 -0.49 4.15 -13.52
C TRP A 25 -1.44 4.78 -14.53
N ALA A 26 -1.92 4.02 -15.52
CA ALA A 26 -2.91 4.49 -16.48
C ALA A 26 -4.24 4.88 -15.80
N ALA A 27 -4.72 4.07 -14.86
CA ALA A 27 -5.90 4.36 -14.08
C ALA A 27 -5.71 5.62 -13.21
N GLY A 28 -4.53 5.78 -12.62
CA GLY A 28 -4.19 6.97 -11.83
C GLY A 28 -4.16 8.25 -12.66
N LEU A 29 -3.53 8.22 -13.84
CA LEU A 29 -3.53 9.34 -14.78
C LEU A 29 -4.95 9.69 -15.25
N CYS A 30 -5.76 8.68 -15.58
CA CYS A 30 -7.14 8.88 -15.99
C CYS A 30 -7.98 9.54 -14.88
N ALA A 31 -7.87 9.04 -13.64
CA ALA A 31 -8.59 9.62 -12.50
C ALA A 31 -8.12 11.06 -12.20
N ALA A 32 -6.81 11.32 -12.26
CA ALA A 32 -6.24 12.65 -12.07
C ALA A 32 -6.71 13.65 -13.15
N GLY A 33 -6.76 13.21 -14.42
CA GLY A 33 -7.30 13.99 -15.53
C GLY A 33 -8.80 14.29 -15.40
N LEU A 34 -9.52 13.53 -14.59
CA LEU A 34 -10.92 13.77 -14.23
C LEU A 34 -11.07 14.58 -12.93
N GLY A 35 -9.98 15.21 -12.47
CA GLY A 35 -9.97 16.11 -11.31
C GLY A 35 -9.91 15.42 -9.95
N LYS A 36 -9.71 14.09 -9.88
CA LYS A 36 -9.56 13.37 -8.62
C LYS A 36 -8.15 13.50 -8.09
N ARG A 37 -7.99 13.74 -6.79
CA ARG A 37 -6.69 13.68 -6.11
C ARG A 37 -6.33 12.22 -5.85
N VAL A 38 -5.35 11.70 -6.57
CA VAL A 38 -5.01 10.26 -6.60
C VAL A 38 -3.72 9.99 -5.82
N LEU A 39 -3.70 8.91 -5.06
CA LEU A 39 -2.47 8.33 -4.54
C LEU A 39 -2.26 6.91 -5.08
N ILE A 40 -1.22 6.71 -5.89
CA ILE A 40 -0.69 5.41 -6.27
C ILE A 40 0.19 4.86 -5.14
N MET A 41 -0.02 3.60 -4.75
CA MET A 41 0.76 2.88 -3.76
C MET A 41 1.39 1.66 -4.41
N GLU A 42 2.72 1.67 -4.56
CA GLU A 42 3.48 0.55 -5.11
C GLU A 42 4.05 -0.33 -4.01
N VAL A 43 3.65 -1.60 -3.95
CA VAL A 43 4.25 -2.57 -3.02
C VAL A 43 5.64 -3.01 -3.52
N PHE A 44 5.80 -3.19 -4.83
CA PHE A 44 7.06 -3.51 -5.50
C PHE A 44 7.50 -2.38 -6.42
N PRO A 45 8.81 -2.14 -6.61
CA PRO A 45 9.24 -1.01 -7.43
C PRO A 45 8.87 -1.26 -8.89
N SER A 46 8.40 -0.22 -9.54
CA SER A 46 8.15 -0.21 -10.99
C SER A 46 9.05 0.85 -11.68
N PRO A 47 9.16 0.80 -13.02
CA PRO A 47 9.90 1.82 -13.78
C PRO A 47 9.12 3.11 -13.99
N TYR A 48 7.79 3.13 -13.74
CA TYR A 48 6.91 4.25 -14.08
C TYR A 48 7.22 5.57 -13.35
N PRO A 49 7.62 5.60 -12.06
CA PRO A 49 7.97 6.85 -11.37
C PRO A 49 9.01 7.68 -12.12
N LYS A 50 9.99 7.03 -12.76
CA LYS A 50 11.06 7.72 -13.51
C LYS A 50 10.53 8.52 -14.70
N LEU A 51 9.42 8.09 -15.29
CA LEU A 51 8.77 8.84 -16.38
C LEU A 51 8.23 10.20 -15.93
N PHE A 52 8.10 10.41 -14.61
CA PHE A 52 7.63 11.64 -13.98
C PHE A 52 8.76 12.37 -13.22
N GLY A 53 10.03 12.05 -13.50
CA GLY A 53 11.18 12.66 -12.82
C GLY A 53 11.33 12.22 -11.36
N ILE A 54 10.75 11.08 -10.97
CA ILE A 54 10.91 10.50 -9.63
C ILE A 54 11.89 9.33 -9.70
N ASP A 55 13.11 9.54 -9.22
CA ASP A 55 14.16 8.50 -9.24
C ASP A 55 13.78 7.25 -8.42
N GLU A 56 13.19 7.48 -7.24
CA GLU A 56 12.78 6.43 -6.32
C GLU A 56 11.55 6.85 -5.52
N LEU A 57 10.58 5.96 -5.37
CA LEU A 57 9.46 6.14 -4.45
C LEU A 57 9.88 5.79 -3.03
N THR A 58 9.48 6.64 -2.07
CA THR A 58 9.66 6.39 -0.64
C THR A 58 8.30 6.24 0.02
N TYR A 59 8.29 5.94 1.32
CA TYR A 59 7.05 5.86 2.10
C TYR A 59 6.30 7.20 2.22
N LYS A 60 6.94 8.32 1.88
CA LYS A 60 6.28 9.62 1.75
C LYS A 60 5.80 9.83 0.31
N PRO A 61 4.52 10.21 0.09
CA PRO A 61 4.03 10.53 -1.24
C PRO A 61 4.86 11.59 -1.96
N LYS A 62 5.19 11.32 -3.21
CA LYS A 62 5.83 12.25 -4.15
C LYS A 62 4.83 12.61 -5.24
N LYS A 63 4.78 13.89 -5.62
CA LYS A 63 3.91 14.37 -6.70
C LYS A 63 4.49 13.90 -8.05
N ALA A 64 3.69 13.21 -8.86
CA ALA A 64 4.07 12.78 -10.21
C ALA A 64 3.56 13.76 -11.26
N THR A 65 2.29 14.19 -11.14
CA THR A 65 1.70 15.26 -11.95
C THR A 65 0.61 15.96 -11.14
N ASP A 66 -0.12 16.91 -11.74
CA ASP A 66 -1.27 17.52 -11.12
C ASP A 66 -2.31 16.47 -10.74
N ASN A 67 -2.77 16.56 -9.50
CA ASN A 67 -3.70 15.62 -8.88
C ASN A 67 -3.22 14.15 -8.80
N LEU A 68 -1.95 13.84 -9.09
CA LEU A 68 -1.41 12.48 -8.98
C LEU A 68 -0.14 12.43 -8.12
N TRP A 69 -0.19 11.61 -7.07
CA TRP A 69 0.94 11.29 -6.23
C TRP A 69 1.20 9.79 -6.26
N ALA A 70 2.45 9.41 -5.99
CA ALA A 70 2.86 8.04 -5.85
C ALA A 70 3.71 7.86 -4.59
N MET A 71 3.60 6.70 -3.95
CA MET A 71 4.44 6.31 -2.81
C MET A 71 4.81 4.85 -2.88
N ARG A 72 5.91 4.50 -2.22
CA ARG A 72 6.26 3.12 -1.93
C ARG A 72 5.49 2.67 -0.70
N LEU A 73 4.75 1.57 -0.83
CA LEU A 73 4.10 0.90 0.28
C LEU A 73 5.00 -0.22 0.80
N ASP A 74 6.05 0.15 1.52
CA ASP A 74 6.95 -0.81 2.16
C ASP A 74 6.30 -1.36 3.45
N PRO A 75 6.22 -2.70 3.62
CA PRO A 75 5.61 -3.29 4.80
C PRO A 75 6.31 -2.96 6.12
N TYR A 76 7.64 -2.80 6.13
CA TYR A 76 8.37 -2.46 7.36
C TYR A 76 8.13 -1.00 7.76
N ASP A 77 8.09 -0.08 6.80
CA ASP A 77 7.73 1.32 7.07
C ASP A 77 6.28 1.43 7.58
N ALA A 78 5.36 0.64 7.02
CA ALA A 78 3.98 0.54 7.50
C ALA A 78 3.89 -0.03 8.92
N LEU A 79 4.70 -1.04 9.23
CA LEU A 79 4.81 -1.61 10.57
C LEU A 79 5.42 -0.61 11.56
N GLU A 80 6.43 0.16 11.15
CA GLU A 80 7.01 1.24 11.96
C GLU A 80 5.96 2.30 12.29
N GLU A 81 5.18 2.74 11.31
CA GLU A 81 4.09 3.71 11.50
C GLU A 81 3.04 3.18 12.48
N TYR A 82 2.64 1.92 12.33
CA TYR A 82 1.66 1.27 13.21
C TYR A 82 2.18 1.15 14.65
N LEU A 83 3.36 0.56 14.85
CA LEU A 83 3.95 0.37 16.17
C LEU A 83 4.22 1.70 16.87
N THR A 84 4.66 2.71 16.12
CA THR A 84 4.88 4.08 16.64
C THR A 84 3.61 4.74 17.17
N ARG A 85 2.44 4.34 16.67
CA ARG A 85 1.16 4.84 17.17
C ARG A 85 0.69 4.09 18.40
N MET A 86 0.94 2.78 18.44
CA MET A 86 0.57 1.92 19.57
C MET A 86 1.50 2.13 20.77
N LEU A 87 2.79 2.34 20.51
CA LEU A 87 3.85 2.43 21.50
C LEU A 87 4.51 3.81 21.43
N LYS A 88 4.70 4.48 22.57
CA LYS A 88 5.18 5.87 22.64
C LYS A 88 6.70 6.05 22.40
N PHE A 89 7.44 4.98 22.07
CA PHE A 89 8.91 4.99 21.99
C PHE A 89 9.47 4.72 20.59
N LYS A 90 9.43 5.73 19.72
CA LYS A 90 9.90 5.68 18.32
C LYS A 90 11.33 5.14 18.12
N PRO A 91 12.35 5.58 18.89
CA PRO A 91 13.73 5.17 18.63
C PRO A 91 13.93 3.65 18.81
N MET A 92 13.28 3.08 19.83
CA MET A 92 13.35 1.65 20.13
C MET A 92 12.69 0.82 19.03
N ILE A 93 11.52 1.24 18.54
CA ILE A 93 10.82 0.58 17.43
C ILE A 93 11.70 0.55 16.18
N LYS A 94 12.27 1.70 15.80
CA LYS A 94 13.11 1.80 14.61
C LYS A 94 14.37 0.94 14.73
N MET A 95 14.97 0.88 15.91
CA MET A 95 16.12 -0.01 16.18
C MET A 95 15.72 -1.48 16.01
N PHE A 96 14.59 -1.88 16.59
CA PHE A 96 14.06 -3.24 16.49
C PHE A 96 13.76 -3.65 15.04
N LEU A 97 13.07 -2.81 14.27
CA LEU A 97 12.70 -3.10 12.87
C LEU A 97 13.89 -3.08 11.90
N ARG A 98 15.01 -2.45 12.27
CA ARG A 98 16.27 -2.48 11.50
C ARG A 98 17.18 -3.65 11.89
N ASN A 99 16.86 -4.38 12.95
CA ASN A 99 17.65 -5.53 13.38
C ASN A 99 17.53 -6.67 12.35
N LYS A 100 18.68 -7.17 11.87
CA LYS A 100 18.74 -8.25 10.87
C LYS A 100 18.10 -9.55 11.35
N VAL A 101 18.26 -9.90 12.63
CA VAL A 101 17.66 -11.11 13.23
C VAL A 101 16.14 -11.00 13.20
N PHE A 102 15.60 -9.84 13.59
CA PHE A 102 14.16 -9.61 13.51
C PHE A 102 13.65 -9.74 12.08
N ARG A 103 14.33 -9.11 11.10
CA ARG A 103 13.94 -9.20 9.69
C ARG A 103 13.97 -10.64 9.17
N SER A 104 15.03 -11.38 9.48
CA SER A 104 15.14 -12.79 9.08
C SER A 104 14.02 -13.64 9.68
N LEU A 105 13.64 -13.42 10.95
CA LEU A 105 12.51 -14.11 11.58
C LEU A 105 11.16 -13.68 10.99
N ALA A 106 11.00 -12.39 10.72
CA ALA A 106 9.79 -11.84 10.09
C ALA A 106 9.60 -12.39 8.67
N ASP A 107 10.68 -12.69 7.96
CA ASP A 107 10.64 -13.27 6.61
C ASP A 107 10.13 -14.72 6.61
N VAL A 108 10.23 -15.44 7.74
CA VAL A 108 9.70 -16.80 7.88
C VAL A 108 8.17 -16.83 7.86
N ALA A 109 7.52 -15.75 8.30
CA ALA A 109 6.07 -15.65 8.40
C ALA A 109 5.54 -14.51 7.51
N PRO A 110 5.46 -14.66 6.18
CA PRO A 110 5.19 -13.55 5.27
C PRO A 110 3.84 -12.84 5.53
N ALA A 111 2.85 -13.56 6.09
CA ALA A 111 1.47 -13.10 6.30
C ALA A 111 1.31 -11.73 6.98
N TRP A 112 2.25 -11.31 7.84
CA TRP A 112 2.18 -9.99 8.46
C TRP A 112 2.36 -8.87 7.44
N ARG A 113 3.14 -9.10 6.37
CA ARG A 113 3.40 -8.12 5.31
C ARG A 113 2.12 -7.79 4.57
N GLU A 114 1.32 -8.80 4.26
CA GLU A 114 0.01 -8.58 3.66
C GLU A 114 -0.94 -7.86 4.62
N LEU A 115 -1.01 -8.29 5.88
CA LEU A 115 -1.89 -7.68 6.88
C LEU A 115 -1.59 -6.19 7.07
N ILE A 116 -0.30 -5.84 7.25
CA ILE A 116 0.11 -4.46 7.48
C ILE A 116 -0.09 -3.60 6.24
N THR A 117 0.09 -4.18 5.04
CA THR A 117 -0.18 -3.51 3.75
C THR A 117 -1.65 -3.14 3.63
N VAL A 118 -2.56 -4.09 3.88
CA VAL A 118 -4.02 -3.84 3.88
C VAL A 118 -4.38 -2.83 4.97
N GLY A 119 -3.85 -3.02 6.17
CA GLY A 119 -4.09 -2.12 7.30
C GLY A 119 -3.66 -0.69 7.00
N LYS A 120 -2.54 -0.50 6.29
CA LYS A 120 -2.10 0.82 5.83
C LYS A 120 -3.01 1.40 4.77
N VAL A 121 -3.46 0.63 3.78
CA VAL A 121 -4.42 1.12 2.77
C VAL A 121 -5.75 1.51 3.42
N TRP A 122 -6.26 0.66 4.33
CA TRP A 122 -7.47 0.95 5.10
C TRP A 122 -7.30 2.21 5.95
N TYR A 123 -6.21 2.33 6.71
CA TYR A 123 -5.92 3.52 7.49
C TYR A 123 -5.79 4.78 6.61
N ALA A 124 -5.16 4.64 5.44
CA ALA A 124 -5.01 5.73 4.49
C ALA A 124 -6.35 6.18 3.92
N GLU A 125 -7.33 5.30 3.73
CA GLU A 125 -8.68 5.67 3.27
C GLU A 125 -9.59 6.17 4.39
N SER A 126 -9.55 5.54 5.55
CA SER A 126 -10.49 5.78 6.65
C SER A 126 -10.13 6.97 7.54
N ALA A 127 -9.06 7.70 7.21
CA ALA A 127 -8.66 8.93 7.91
C ALA A 127 -8.88 10.18 7.05
N PRO A 128 -10.13 10.49 6.59
CA PRO A 128 -10.41 11.49 5.57
C PRO A 128 -9.99 12.93 5.94
N HIS A 129 -9.84 13.23 7.23
CA HIS A 129 -9.34 14.53 7.70
C HIS A 129 -7.80 14.63 7.74
N ARG A 130 -7.08 13.56 7.39
CA ARG A 130 -5.61 13.48 7.47
C ARG A 130 -4.92 13.34 6.10
N HIS A 131 -5.67 13.21 5.00
CA HIS A 131 -5.09 13.14 3.66
C HIS A 131 -5.94 13.90 2.63
N PRO A 132 -5.33 14.45 1.57
CA PRO A 132 -6.03 15.17 0.52
C PRO A 132 -6.50 14.27 -0.64
N PHE A 133 -6.44 12.93 -0.53
CA PHE A 133 -6.73 12.04 -1.67
C PHE A 133 -8.20 11.60 -1.72
N ASP A 134 -8.75 11.57 -2.93
CA ASP A 134 -10.11 11.10 -3.25
C ASP A 134 -10.11 9.59 -3.62
N ILE A 135 -8.99 9.08 -4.14
CA ILE A 135 -8.82 7.68 -4.55
C ILE A 135 -7.41 7.17 -4.29
N PHE A 136 -7.33 5.93 -3.81
CA PHE A 136 -6.11 5.17 -3.59
C PHE A 136 -6.03 4.02 -4.59
N ILE A 137 -4.94 3.95 -5.35
CA ILE A 137 -4.73 2.89 -6.34
C ILE A 137 -3.50 2.08 -5.93
N VAL A 138 -3.68 0.79 -5.69
CA VAL A 138 -2.66 -0.08 -5.08
C VAL A 138 -2.20 -1.11 -6.10
N ASP A 139 -0.91 -1.11 -6.41
CA ASP A 139 -0.27 -2.14 -7.24
C ASP A 139 0.20 -3.31 -6.37
N VAL A 140 -0.52 -4.43 -6.46
CA VAL A 140 -0.34 -5.61 -5.60
C VAL A 140 0.57 -6.64 -6.31
N PRO A 141 1.43 -7.38 -5.57
CA PRO A 141 2.19 -8.51 -6.11
C PRO A 141 1.37 -9.55 -6.85
N ALA A 142 2.08 -10.38 -7.61
CA ALA A 142 1.48 -11.44 -8.42
C ALA A 142 0.65 -12.45 -7.59
N THR A 143 -0.52 -12.76 -8.14
CA THR A 143 -1.66 -13.63 -7.75
C THR A 143 -1.52 -14.67 -6.63
N GLY A 144 -0.37 -15.32 -6.42
CA GLY A 144 -0.17 -16.19 -5.25
C GLY A 144 -0.24 -15.44 -3.91
N HIS A 145 0.30 -14.22 -3.87
CA HIS A 145 0.31 -13.32 -2.71
C HIS A 145 -0.86 -12.30 -2.74
N GLY A 146 -1.49 -12.11 -3.90
CA GLY A 146 -2.61 -11.18 -4.02
C GLY A 146 -3.88 -11.68 -3.29
N ILE A 147 -4.16 -12.98 -3.37
CA ILE A 147 -5.31 -13.58 -2.68
C ILE A 147 -5.04 -13.72 -1.17
N SER A 148 -3.81 -14.05 -0.76
CA SER A 148 -3.45 -14.10 0.67
C SER A 148 -3.74 -12.75 1.33
N LEU A 149 -3.47 -11.64 0.63
CA LEU A 149 -3.74 -10.28 1.11
C LEU A 149 -5.18 -10.04 1.55
N PHE A 150 -6.16 -10.58 0.84
CA PHE A 150 -7.57 -10.49 1.21
C PHE A 150 -8.04 -11.61 2.15
N ARG A 151 -7.25 -12.67 2.34
CA ARG A 151 -7.55 -13.79 3.26
C ARG A 151 -7.01 -13.56 4.67
N VAL A 152 -5.86 -12.90 4.82
CA VAL A 152 -5.20 -12.72 6.13
C VAL A 152 -6.11 -12.02 7.14
N PRO A 153 -6.84 -10.92 6.82
CA PRO A 153 -7.74 -10.30 7.79
C PRO A 153 -8.81 -11.27 8.32
N LYS A 154 -9.39 -12.09 7.44
CA LYS A 154 -10.38 -13.12 7.82
C LYS A 154 -9.76 -14.22 8.69
N ALA A 155 -8.54 -14.64 8.38
CA ALA A 155 -7.83 -15.63 9.18
C ALA A 155 -7.53 -15.12 10.59
N VAL A 156 -7.08 -13.87 10.72
CA VAL A 156 -6.81 -13.24 12.03
C VAL A 156 -8.08 -13.12 12.86
N LEU A 157 -9.19 -12.63 12.27
CA LEU A 157 -10.49 -12.55 12.96
C LEU A 157 -10.94 -13.92 13.50
N LYS A 158 -10.82 -14.97 12.67
CA LYS A 158 -11.14 -16.34 13.08
C LYS A 158 -10.27 -16.83 14.22
N THR A 159 -8.96 -16.57 14.19
CA THR A 159 -8.02 -16.99 15.25
C THR A 159 -8.23 -16.23 16.56
N LEU A 160 -8.66 -14.97 16.50
CA LEU A 160 -8.95 -14.15 17.68
C LEU A 160 -10.34 -14.41 18.28
N GLY A 161 -11.13 -15.33 17.72
CA GLY A 161 -12.50 -15.60 18.17
C GLY A 161 -13.47 -14.45 17.91
N LEU A 162 -13.07 -13.48 17.09
CA LEU A 162 -13.89 -12.34 16.69
C LEU A 162 -14.57 -12.72 15.37
N SER A 163 -15.77 -13.29 15.46
CA SER A 163 -16.62 -13.46 14.28
C SER A 163 -17.03 -12.09 13.72
N PRO A 164 -17.22 -11.96 12.39
CA PRO A 164 -17.73 -10.73 11.79
C PRO A 164 -19.13 -10.36 12.30
#